data_AF-A0A5S4WRF0-F1
#
_entry.id   AF-A0A5S4WRF0-F1
#
_cell.length_a   1.000
_cell.length_b   1.000
_cell.length_c   1.000
_cell.angle_alpha   90.00
_cell.angle_beta   90.00
_cell.angle_gamma   90.00
#
_symmetry.space_group_name_H-M   'P 1'
#
loop_
_entity.id
_entity.type
_entity.pdbx_description
1 polymer ?
#
loop_
_entity_poly.entity_id
_entity_poly.type
_entity_poly.pdbx_seq_one_letter_code
_entity_poly.pdbx_strand_id
1 'polypeptide(L)'
;MNLLLFQRSLASSWLNQVEHLFAPLTDKKIRRGVYRSVAAFRADITSFIDLHNADAKPFRWTKSADDILASIERFCRYNAPAEHDAMLRTSGSGR
;
A
#
# COMPACT_ATOMS: atom_id res chain seq x y z
N MET A 1 -16.09 -16.21 -4.90
CA MET A 1 -15.27 -15.50 -5.91
C MET A 1 -15.56 -14.01 -5.76
N ASN A 2 -14.53 -13.16 -5.79
CA ASN A 2 -14.53 -11.72 -5.50
C ASN A 2 -14.60 -11.26 -4.03
N LEU A 3 -13.45 -11.38 -3.38
CA LEU A 3 -13.05 -10.63 -2.18
C LEU A 3 -11.70 -9.93 -2.41
N LEU A 4 -11.53 -9.26 -3.54
CA LEU A 4 -10.30 -8.51 -3.85
C LEU A 4 -10.57 -7.21 -4.60
N LEU A 5 -11.44 -6.33 -4.08
CA LEU A 5 -11.43 -4.92 -4.48
C LEU A 5 -11.82 -3.99 -3.30
N PHE A 6 -11.45 -4.35 -2.07
CA PHE A 6 -11.48 -3.37 -0.98
C PHE A 6 -10.12 -2.66 -0.94
N GLN A 7 -10.12 -1.38 -1.29
CA GLN A 7 -9.06 -0.41 -1.00
C GLN A 7 -7.67 -0.69 -1.61
N ARG A 8 -7.56 -0.65 -2.95
CA ARG A 8 -6.32 -0.12 -3.54
C ARG A 8 -6.43 1.40 -3.47
N SER A 9 -6.10 1.97 -2.31
CA SER A 9 -5.99 3.42 -2.16
C SER A 9 -5.09 3.94 -3.28
N LEU A 10 -5.65 4.71 -4.21
CA LEU A 10 -4.93 5.35 -5.32
C LEU A 10 -3.87 6.36 -4.82
N ALA A 11 -3.69 6.51 -3.51
CA ALA A 11 -2.82 7.49 -2.87
C ALA A 11 -1.35 7.06 -2.77
N SER A 12 -1.00 5.78 -2.89
CA SER A 12 0.37 5.31 -2.62
C SER A 12 0.93 4.40 -3.72
N SER A 13 1.16 5.00 -4.89
CA SER A 13 1.81 4.34 -6.05
C SER A 13 3.17 3.69 -5.73
N TRP A 14 3.86 4.15 -4.69
CA TRP A 14 5.07 3.52 -4.15
C TRP A 14 4.80 2.30 -3.27
N LEU A 15 3.82 2.36 -2.35
CA LEU A 15 3.45 1.17 -1.56
C LEU A 15 3.03 0.03 -2.48
N ASN A 16 2.33 0.36 -3.56
CA ASN A 16 2.00 -0.61 -4.59
C ASN A 16 3.23 -1.27 -5.24
N GLN A 17 4.36 -0.58 -5.37
CA GLN A 17 5.60 -1.17 -5.90
C GLN A 17 6.35 -1.98 -4.86
N VAL A 18 6.36 -1.49 -3.61
CA VAL A 18 6.87 -2.26 -2.48
C VAL A 18 6.14 -3.61 -2.40
N GLU A 19 4.82 -3.60 -2.48
CA GLU A 19 4.00 -4.82 -2.54
C GLU A 19 4.37 -5.72 -3.73
N HIS A 20 4.63 -5.14 -4.91
CA HIS A 20 5.00 -5.89 -6.11
C HIS A 20 6.37 -6.59 -5.99
N LEU A 21 7.31 -6.02 -5.24
CA LEU A 21 8.61 -6.65 -4.94
C LEU A 21 8.46 -7.74 -3.87
N PHE A 22 7.76 -7.45 -2.77
CA PHE A 22 7.68 -8.34 -1.61
C PHE A 22 6.78 -9.55 -1.81
N ALA A 23 5.72 -9.44 -2.62
CA ALA A 23 4.83 -10.56 -2.92
C ALA A 23 5.56 -11.76 -3.56
N PRO A 24 6.28 -11.61 -4.70
CA PRO A 24 7.01 -12.72 -5.31
C PRO A 24 8.20 -13.18 -4.47
N LEU A 25 8.88 -12.28 -3.76
CA LEU A 25 9.96 -12.64 -2.83
C LEU A 25 9.45 -13.61 -1.75
N THR A 26 8.31 -13.28 -1.14
CA THR A 26 7.72 -14.09 -0.06
C THR A 26 7.26 -15.45 -0.57
N ASP A 27 6.54 -15.49 -1.70
CA ASP A 27 6.02 -16.75 -2.25
C ASP A 27 7.16 -17.66 -2.74
N LYS A 28 8.11 -17.12 -3.51
CA LYS A 28 9.12 -17.92 -4.19
C LYS A 28 10.32 -18.27 -3.31
N LYS A 29 10.80 -17.33 -2.49
CA LYS A 29 12.05 -17.47 -1.74
C LYS A 29 11.82 -17.84 -0.28
N ILE A 30 10.80 -17.26 0.37
CA ILE A 30 10.55 -17.52 1.80
C ILE A 30 9.68 -18.76 2.01
N ARG A 31 8.52 -18.86 1.35
CA ARG A 31 7.57 -19.96 1.59
C ARG A 31 7.92 -21.25 0.88
N ARG A 32 8.47 -21.17 -0.34
CA ARG A 32 8.80 -22.33 -1.19
C ARG A 32 10.30 -22.63 -1.24
N GLY A 33 11.14 -21.75 -0.70
CA GLY A 33 12.58 -21.94 -0.68
C GLY A 33 12.98 -23.00 0.34
N VAL A 34 13.87 -23.91 -0.06
CA VAL A 34 14.47 -24.92 0.83
C VAL A 34 15.98 -24.73 0.79
N TYR A 35 16.56 -24.40 1.93
CA TYR A 35 17.98 -24.04 2.01
C TYR A 35 18.71 -24.95 3.00
N ARG A 36 19.91 -25.40 2.61
CA ARG A 36 20.78 -26.21 3.47
C ARG A 36 21.65 -25.37 4.42
N SER A 37 21.67 -24.04 4.22
CA SER A 37 22.39 -23.09 5.08
C SER A 37 21.83 -21.68 4.94
N VAL A 38 22.12 -20.83 5.93
CA VAL A 38 21.79 -19.39 5.89
C VAL A 38 22.55 -18.68 4.76
N ALA A 39 23.79 -19.10 4.47
CA ALA A 39 24.58 -18.56 3.38
C ALA A 39 23.91 -18.81 2.02
N ALA A 40 23.38 -20.02 1.79
CA ALA A 40 22.64 -20.35 0.58
C ALA A 40 21.35 -19.53 0.46
N PHE A 41 20.62 -19.34 1.56
CA PHE A 41 19.45 -18.46 1.59
C PHE A 41 19.81 -17.01 1.23
N ARG A 42 20.86 -16.45 1.84
CA ARG A 42 21.30 -15.07 1.58
C ARG A 42 21.73 -14.87 0.13
N ALA A 43 22.46 -15.83 -0.45
CA ALA A 43 22.85 -15.79 -1.85
C ALA A 43 21.63 -15.80 -2.77
N ASP A 44 20.63 -16.64 -2.49
CA ASP A 44 19.42 -16.75 -3.31
C ASP A 44 18.53 -15.50 -3.25
N ILE A 45 18.42 -14.87 -2.08
CA ILE A 45 17.72 -13.58 -1.92
C ILE A 45 18.46 -12.46 -2.66
N THR A 46 19.80 -12.43 -2.59
CA THR A 46 20.60 -11.43 -3.30
C THR A 46 20.43 -11.56 -4.80
N SER A 47 20.54 -12.79 -5.33
CA SER A 47 20.32 -13.07 -6.74
C SER A 47 18.89 -12.72 -7.18
N PHE A 48 17.88 -12.96 -6.33
CA PHE A 48 16.52 -12.54 -6.62
C PHE A 48 16.42 -11.02 -6.77
N ILE A 49 17.02 -10.26 -5.86
CA ILE A 49 17.01 -8.79 -5.90
C ILE A 49 17.72 -8.28 -7.17
N ASP A 50 18.89 -8.84 -7.49
CA ASP A 50 19.65 -8.45 -8.68
C ASP A 50 18.86 -8.69 -9.96
N LEU A 51 18.21 -9.86 -10.09
CA LEU A 51 17.35 -10.17 -11.22
C LEU A 51 16.12 -9.27 -11.29
N HIS A 52 15.51 -8.94 -10.15
CA HIS A 52 14.36 -8.04 -10.10
C HIS A 52 14.74 -6.60 -10.48
N ASN A 53 15.99 -6.20 -10.19
CA ASN A 53 16.52 -4.88 -10.48
C ASN A 53 17.09 -4.74 -11.91
N ALA A 54 17.47 -5.85 -12.56
CA ALA A 54 18.12 -5.85 -13.88
C ALA A 54 17.30 -5.12 -14.96
N ASP A 55 15.97 -5.27 -14.95
CA ASP A 55 15.03 -4.56 -15.83
C ASP A 55 14.07 -3.68 -15.03
N ALA A 56 14.55 -3.08 -13.93
CA ALA A 56 13.72 -2.21 -13.11
C ALA A 56 13.19 -1.04 -13.95
N LYS A 57 11.87 -0.97 -14.13
CA LYS A 57 11.23 0.24 -14.65
C LYS A 57 11.38 1.31 -13.58
N PRO A 58 12.17 2.39 -13.81
CA PRO A 58 12.37 3.40 -12.81
C PRO A 58 11.04 4.04 -12.49
N PHE A 59 10.59 3.88 -11.26
CA PHE A 59 9.45 4.65 -10.81
C PHE A 59 9.91 6.04 -10.45
N ARG A 60 9.46 7.02 -11.24
CA ARG A 60 9.64 8.42 -10.90
C ARG A 60 8.62 8.78 -9.83
N TRP A 61 9.11 9.02 -8.63
CA TRP A 61 8.34 9.64 -7.57
C TRP A 61 8.00 11.08 -7.99
N THR A 62 6.74 11.34 -8.35
CA THR A 62 6.31 12.64 -8.91
C THR A 62 5.72 13.59 -7.88
N LYS A 63 5.30 13.10 -6.72
CA LYS A 63 4.66 13.90 -5.66
C LYS A 63 5.67 14.19 -4.56
N SER A 64 5.79 15.42 -4.06
CA SER A 64 6.61 15.68 -2.87
C SER A 64 6.04 14.98 -1.63
N ALA A 65 6.82 14.91 -0.55
CA ALA A 65 6.30 14.44 0.73
C ALA A 65 5.12 15.32 1.20
N ASP A 66 5.20 16.63 0.98
CA ASP A 66 4.16 17.60 1.32
C ASP A 66 2.86 17.34 0.53
N ASP A 67 2.96 17.00 -0.76
CA ASP A 67 1.80 16.65 -1.60
C ASP A 67 1.05 15.43 -1.06
N ILE A 68 1.78 14.47 -0.49
CA ILE A 68 1.21 13.27 0.11
C ILE A 68 0.52 13.62 1.42
N LEU A 69 1.18 14.39 2.29
CA LEU A 69 0.61 14.82 3.56
C LEU A 69 -0.66 15.65 3.36
N ALA A 70 -0.65 16.59 2.41
CA ALA A 70 -1.81 17.38 2.05
C ALA A 70 -2.95 16.51 1.47
N SER A 71 -2.62 15.44 0.72
CA SER A 71 -3.62 14.48 0.23
C SER A 71 -4.25 13.67 1.36
N ILE A 72 -3.45 13.26 2.35
CA ILE A 72 -3.93 12.55 3.54
C ILE A 72 -4.82 13.48 4.37
N GLU A 73 -4.41 14.72 4.58
CA GLU A 73 -5.20 15.72 5.31
C GLU A 73 -6.59 15.93 4.68
N ARG A 74 -6.64 16.13 3.35
CA ARG A 74 -7.92 16.26 2.63
C ARG A 74 -8.79 15.02 2.77
N PHE A 75 -8.20 13.83 2.66
CA PHE A 75 -8.91 12.57 2.83
C PHE A 75 -9.48 12.44 4.24
N CYS A 76 -8.68 12.69 5.27
CA CYS A 76 -9.11 12.65 6.67
C CYS A 76 -10.22 13.67 6.94
N ARG A 77 -10.14 14.89 6.38
CA ARG A 77 -11.18 15.91 6.53
C ARG A 77 -12.49 15.49 5.87
N TYR A 78 -12.44 14.88 4.68
CA TYR A 78 -13.62 14.40 3.98
C TYR A 78 -14.30 13.22 4.68
N ASN A 79 -13.51 12.31 5.25
CA ASN A 79 -13.99 11.12 5.95
C ASN A 79 -14.18 11.33 7.46
N ALA A 80 -13.91 12.54 7.95
CA ALA A 80 -14.21 12.87 9.33
C ALA A 80 -15.71 12.65 9.55
N PRO A 81 -16.13 12.00 10.65
CA PRO A 81 -17.54 11.89 10.98
C PRO A 81 -18.08 13.31 11.08
N ALA A 82 -18.91 13.70 10.13
CA ALA A 82 -19.44 15.03 10.11
C ALA A 82 -20.39 15.19 11.31
N GLU A 83 -20.35 16.39 11.89
CA GLU A 83 -21.44 17.02 12.65
C GLU A 83 -22.76 17.12 11.83
N HIS A 84 -22.85 16.42 10.69
CA HIS A 84 -24.03 16.26 9.84
C HIS A 84 -25.18 15.53 10.57
N ASP A 85 -24.88 14.85 11.68
CA ASP A 85 -25.91 14.28 12.56
C ASP A 85 -26.53 15.32 13.51
N ALA A 86 -25.86 16.46 13.75
CA ALA A 86 -26.38 17.53 14.61
C ALA A 86 -27.48 18.34 13.92
N MET A 87 -27.43 18.48 12.59
CA MET A 87 -28.40 19.27 11.82
C MET A 87 -29.69 18.48 11.50
N LEU A 88 -29.65 17.15 11.53
CA LEU A 88 -30.82 16.28 11.32
C LEU A 88 -31.64 16.03 12.61
N ARG A 89 -31.19 16.52 13.77
CA ARG A 89 -31.87 16.32 15.07
C ARG A 89 -32.62 17.55 15.62
N THR A 90 -32.54 18.72 14.99
CA THR A 90 -33.21 19.93 15.50
C THR A 90 -34.61 20.19 14.93
N SER A 91 -35.13 19.32 14.06
CA SER A 91 -36.47 19.46 13.47
C SER A 91 -37.55 18.60 14.16
N GLY A 92 -37.45 18.43 15.48
CA GLY A 92 -38.38 17.65 16.28
C GLY A 92 -38.85 18.41 17.52
N SER A 93 -39.61 19.48 17.35
CA SER A 93 -40.49 20.06 18.39
C SER A 93 -41.40 21.09 17.76
N GLY A 94 -42.69 20.76 17.62
CA GLY A 94 -43.67 21.71 17.09
C GLY A 94 -45.03 21.11 16.79
N ARG A 95 -45.80 20.85 17.86
CA ARG A 95 -47.23 20.46 17.96
C ARG A 95 -47.57 18.98 17.86
#